data_AF-A0A8J7Z2P9-F1
#
_entry.id   AF-A0A8J7Z2P9-F1
#
_cell.length_a   1.000
_cell.length_b   1.000
_cell.length_c   1.000
_cell.angle_alpha   90.00
_cell.angle_beta   90.00
_cell.angle_gamma   90.00
#
_symmetry.space_group_name_H-M   'P 1'
#
loop_
_entity.id
_entity.type
_entity.pdbx_description
1 polymer ?
#
loop_
_entity_poly.entity_id
_entity_poly.type
_entity_poly.pdbx_seq_one_letter_code
_entity_poly.pdbx_strand_id
1 'polypeptide(L)'
;MTPIEEVFTELDWDNPDVARAKRDERIEELQATGLVCTAEDLYRINDGRRVFMLTASRPDPISDSSDDSDTSSRGSYRTRPQRRTDSQPRRRDLSEQGRTNRPPTYETR
;
A
#
# COMPACT_ATOMS: atom_id res chain seq x y z
N MET A 1 -14.47 -24.08 -14.73
CA MET A 1 -13.11 -24.16 -15.30
C MET A 1 -12.13 -23.91 -14.17
N THR A 2 -11.11 -24.73 -14.02
CA THR A 2 -10.09 -24.56 -12.97
C THR A 2 -8.99 -23.62 -13.46
N PRO A 3 -8.48 -22.71 -12.61
CA PRO A 3 -7.30 -21.92 -12.96
C PRO A 3 -6.08 -22.85 -13.15
N ILE A 4 -5.14 -22.41 -13.98
CA ILE A 4 -3.82 -23.04 -14.11
C ILE A 4 -2.95 -22.45 -13.01
N GLU A 5 -2.37 -23.30 -12.18
CA GLU A 5 -1.43 -22.90 -11.12
C GLU A 5 -0.10 -23.62 -11.37
N GLU A 6 0.96 -22.86 -11.62
CA GLU A 6 2.31 -23.37 -11.82
C GLU A 6 3.24 -22.77 -10.76
N VAL A 7 4.12 -23.60 -10.19
CA VAL A 7 5.04 -23.22 -9.11
C VAL A 7 6.46 -23.45 -9.58
N PHE A 8 7.26 -22.38 -9.56
CA PHE A 8 8.68 -22.41 -9.88
C PHE A 8 9.48 -22.14 -8.60
N THR A 9 10.53 -22.90 -8.35
CA THR A 9 11.40 -22.70 -7.18
C THR A 9 12.79 -22.23 -7.61
N GLU A 10 13.50 -21.57 -6.70
CA GLU A 10 14.91 -21.21 -6.93
C GLU A 10 15.79 -22.42 -7.24
N LEU A 11 15.43 -23.60 -6.73
CA LEU A 11 16.17 -24.84 -6.94
C LEU A 11 16.04 -25.40 -8.34
N ASP A 12 14.95 -25.11 -9.05
CA ASP A 12 14.75 -25.63 -10.39
C ASP A 12 15.77 -25.06 -11.38
N TRP A 13 16.41 -23.94 -11.02
CA TRP A 13 17.29 -23.17 -11.90
C TRP A 13 18.58 -22.64 -11.25
N ASP A 14 18.86 -23.00 -9.98
CA ASP A 14 20.00 -22.56 -9.15
C ASP A 14 20.19 -21.03 -8.99
N ASN A 15 19.29 -20.23 -9.57
CA ASN A 15 19.33 -18.77 -9.53
C ASN A 15 17.91 -18.19 -9.53
N PRO A 16 17.55 -17.34 -8.55
CA PRO A 16 16.25 -16.69 -8.49
C PRO A 16 15.91 -15.83 -9.71
N ASP A 17 16.92 -15.18 -10.31
CA ASP A 17 16.70 -14.31 -11.47
C ASP A 17 16.33 -15.14 -12.72
N VAL A 18 16.90 -16.34 -12.85
CA VAL A 18 16.57 -17.27 -13.94
C VAL A 18 15.18 -17.86 -13.75
N ALA A 19 14.83 -18.27 -12.53
CA ALA A 19 13.49 -18.76 -12.20
C ALA A 19 12.41 -17.70 -12.48
N ARG A 20 12.70 -16.42 -12.15
CA ARG A 20 11.81 -15.31 -12.47
C ARG A 20 11.67 -15.09 -13.98
N ALA A 21 12.78 -15.07 -14.72
CA ALA A 21 12.75 -14.92 -16.18
C ALA A 21 11.96 -16.05 -16.87
N LYS A 22 12.09 -17.29 -16.39
CA LYS A 22 11.35 -18.45 -16.90
C LYS A 22 9.85 -18.36 -16.62
N ARG A 23 9.47 -17.90 -15.43
CA ARG A 23 8.08 -17.59 -15.11
C ARG A 23 7.54 -16.50 -16.04
N ASP A 24 8.31 -15.44 -16.24
CA ASP A 24 7.87 -14.30 -17.06
C ASP A 24 7.70 -14.70 -18.54
N GLU A 25 8.60 -15.52 -19.09
CA GLU A 25 8.45 -16.15 -20.41
C GLU A 25 7.14 -16.97 -20.50
N ARG A 26 6.84 -17.72 -19.44
CA ARG A 26 5.60 -18.52 -19.35
C ARG A 26 4.33 -17.65 -19.26
N ILE A 27 4.40 -16.50 -18.58
CA ILE A 27 3.31 -15.52 -18.54
C ILE A 27 3.01 -15.02 -19.94
N GLU A 28 4.04 -14.64 -20.71
CA GLU A 28 3.88 -14.13 -22.06
C GLU A 28 3.21 -15.16 -22.98
N GLU A 29 3.62 -16.43 -22.89
CA GLU A 29 2.98 -17.53 -23.62
C GLU A 29 1.49 -17.66 -23.28
N LEU A 30 1.14 -17.67 -22.00
CA LEU A 30 -0.24 -17.85 -21.54
C LEU A 30 -1.11 -16.63 -21.85
N GLN A 31 -0.57 -15.43 -21.73
CA GLN A 31 -1.26 -14.20 -22.13
C GLN A 31 -1.53 -14.15 -23.64
N ALA A 32 -0.61 -14.66 -24.47
CA ALA A 32 -0.83 -14.78 -25.91
C ALA A 32 -2.02 -15.71 -26.26
N THR A 33 -2.37 -16.65 -25.37
CA THR A 33 -3.57 -17.50 -25.52
C THR A 33 -4.88 -16.84 -25.05
N GLY A 34 -4.82 -15.60 -24.55
CA GLY A 34 -5.98 -14.86 -24.04
C GLY A 34 -6.31 -15.16 -22.56
N LEU A 35 -5.37 -15.72 -21.81
CA LEU A 35 -5.51 -15.91 -20.37
C LEU A 35 -5.00 -14.68 -19.60
N VAL A 36 -5.64 -14.38 -18.49
CA VAL A 36 -5.15 -13.40 -17.51
C VAL A 36 -4.21 -14.12 -16.56
N CYS A 37 -2.98 -13.64 -16.47
CA CYS A 37 -1.95 -14.25 -15.64
C CYS A 37 -1.56 -13.32 -14.49
N THR A 38 -1.41 -13.87 -13.30
CA THR A 38 -0.85 -13.20 -12.12
C THR A 38 0.40 -13.93 -11.65
N ALA A 39 1.34 -13.15 -11.13
CA ALA A 39 2.64 -13.64 -10.69
C ALA A 39 2.91 -13.18 -9.27
N GLU A 40 3.31 -14.11 -8.41
CA GLU A 40 3.59 -13.85 -7.01
C GLU A 40 4.98 -14.36 -6.62
N ASP A 41 5.75 -13.52 -5.94
CA ASP A 41 7.04 -13.87 -5.35
C ASP A 41 6.80 -14.19 -3.87
N LEU A 42 6.85 -15.47 -3.52
CA LEU A 42 6.58 -16.01 -2.20
C LEU A 42 7.85 -16.58 -1.56
N TYR A 43 7.77 -16.86 -0.26
CA TYR A 43 8.80 -17.57 0.48
C TYR A 43 8.18 -18.76 1.22
N ARG A 44 8.82 -19.93 1.12
CA ARG A 44 8.44 -21.10 1.93
C ARG A 44 9.05 -20.98 3.31
N ILE A 45 8.20 -21.03 4.33
CA ILE A 45 8.60 -20.89 5.74
C ILE A 45 9.48 -22.06 6.20
N ASN A 46 9.22 -23.26 5.68
CA ASN A 46 9.87 -24.49 6.16
C ASN A 46 11.36 -24.59 5.78
N ASP A 47 11.73 -24.05 4.62
CA ASP A 47 13.09 -24.16 4.07
C ASP A 47 13.71 -22.80 3.73
N GLY A 48 12.98 -21.70 3.92
CA GLY A 48 13.45 -20.33 3.68
C GLY A 48 13.64 -19.97 2.20
N ARG A 49 13.17 -20.82 1.28
CA ARG A 49 13.42 -20.68 -0.16
C ARG A 49 12.41 -19.77 -0.83
N ARG A 50 12.81 -19.07 -1.90
CA ARG A 50 11.83 -18.34 -2.74
C ARG A 50 11.07 -19.30 -3.62
N VAL A 51 9.81 -18.95 -3.82
CA VAL A 51 8.87 -19.61 -4.69
C VAL A 51 8.25 -18.55 -5.58
N PHE A 52 8.26 -18.80 -6.89
CA PHE A 52 7.65 -17.94 -7.87
C PHE A 52 6.39 -18.65 -8.36
N MET A 53 5.24 -18.14 -7.97
CA MET A 53 3.95 -18.72 -8.32
C MET A 53 3.37 -17.99 -9.52
N LEU A 54 2.79 -18.76 -10.44
CA LEU A 54 2.07 -18.29 -11.60
C LEU A 54 0.64 -18.82 -11.53
N THR A 55 -0.33 -17.93 -11.63
CA THR A 55 -1.74 -18.30 -11.77
C THR A 55 -2.25 -17.76 -13.09
N ALA A 56 -2.87 -18.60 -13.92
CA ALA A 56 -3.53 -18.17 -15.15
C ALA A 56 -5.01 -18.57 -15.14
N SER A 57 -5.88 -17.60 -15.38
CA SER A 57 -7.32 -17.77 -15.44
C SER A 57 -7.88 -17.19 -16.73
N ARG A 58 -9.07 -17.63 -17.12
CA ARG A 58 -9.79 -16.92 -18.19
C ARG A 58 -10.27 -15.57 -17.65
N PRO A 59 -10.25 -14.50 -18.47
CA PRO A 59 -10.91 -13.27 -18.10
C PRO A 59 -12.38 -13.59 -17.80
N ASP A 60 -12.90 -13.10 -16.68
CA ASP A 60 -14.31 -13.22 -16.38
C ASP A 60 -15.10 -12.56 -17.51
N PRO A 61 -16.21 -13.19 -17.98
CA PRO A 61 -17.08 -12.52 -18.92
C PRO A 61 -17.54 -11.23 -18.26
N ILE A 62 -17.26 -10.09 -18.91
CA ILE A 62 -17.77 -8.79 -18.50
C ILE A 62 -19.29 -8.97 -18.43
N SER A 63 -19.82 -8.99 -17.20
CA SER A 63 -21.25 -8.98 -17.00
C SER A 63 -21.71 -7.62 -17.52
N ASP A 64 -22.43 -7.59 -18.65
CA ASP A 64 -23.15 -6.41 -19.11
C ASP A 64 -24.29 -6.12 -18.11
N SER A 65 -23.94 -5.69 -16.90
CA SER A 65 -24.91 -5.05 -16.00
C SER A 65 -25.02 -3.60 -16.44
N SER A 66 -25.75 -3.39 -17.53
CA SER A 66 -26.48 -2.14 -17.72
C SER A 66 -27.57 -2.11 -16.65
N ASP A 67 -27.26 -1.61 -15.47
CA ASP A 67 -28.28 -0.95 -14.67
C ASP A 67 -27.68 0.29 -14.01
N ASP A 68 -28.13 1.42 -14.53
CA ASP A 68 -27.81 2.77 -14.15
C ASP A 68 -28.67 3.11 -12.92
N SER A 69 -28.05 3.28 -11.76
CA SER A 69 -28.65 3.98 -10.61
C SER A 69 -27.54 4.47 -9.67
N ASP A 70 -26.90 5.55 -10.09
CA ASP A 70 -26.62 6.75 -9.31
C ASP A 70 -26.48 6.58 -7.77
N THR A 71 -25.26 6.68 -7.24
CA THR A 71 -25.01 7.61 -6.12
C THR A 71 -23.51 7.81 -5.84
N SER A 72 -23.11 9.09 -5.88
CA SER A 72 -21.99 9.72 -5.18
C SER A 72 -20.56 9.52 -5.72
N SER A 73 -20.24 10.38 -6.67
CA SER A 73 -18.91 10.97 -6.82
C SER A 73 -18.35 11.50 -5.48
N ARG A 74 -17.08 11.16 -5.18
CA ARG A 74 -15.99 12.07 -4.73
C ARG A 74 -14.91 11.31 -3.96
N GLY A 75 -13.65 11.38 -4.42
CA GLY A 75 -12.56 10.92 -3.56
C GLY A 75 -11.13 10.87 -4.09
N SER A 76 -10.77 11.58 -5.15
CA SER A 76 -9.35 11.79 -5.49
C SER A 76 -8.71 12.74 -4.47
N TYR A 77 -7.96 12.23 -3.50
CA TYR A 77 -6.90 13.01 -2.83
C TYR A 77 -5.89 12.12 -2.07
N ARG A 78 -4.65 12.18 -2.54
CA ARG A 78 -3.42 11.85 -1.79
C ARG A 78 -3.52 12.34 -0.35
N THR A 79 -3.17 11.52 0.63
CA THR A 79 -2.78 12.02 1.96
C THR A 79 -1.62 11.23 2.57
N ARG A 80 -0.51 11.96 2.64
CA ARG A 80 0.77 11.75 3.32
C ARG A 80 0.58 11.29 4.78
N PRO A 81 1.49 10.49 5.37
CA PRO A 81 1.39 10.10 6.78
C PRO A 81 1.49 11.34 7.70
N GLN A 82 0.45 11.62 8.49
CA GLN A 82 0.43 12.71 9.46
C GLN A 82 1.22 12.33 10.72
N ARG A 83 2.24 13.13 11.05
CA ARG A 83 2.91 13.14 12.35
C ARG A 83 1.91 13.52 13.45
N ARG A 84 1.92 12.78 14.56
CA ARG A 84 1.21 13.14 15.80
C ARG A 84 1.81 14.42 16.37
N THR A 85 0.99 15.45 16.55
CA THR A 85 1.32 16.61 17.41
C THR A 85 0.44 16.54 18.64
N ASP A 86 1.06 16.17 19.77
CA ASP A 86 0.46 16.26 21.10
C ASP A 86 0.04 17.70 21.37
N SER A 87 -1.27 17.92 21.42
CA SER A 87 -1.88 19.22 21.66
C SER A 87 -2.26 19.33 23.14
N GLN A 88 -1.70 20.33 23.81
CA GLN A 88 -1.88 20.66 25.22
C GLN A 88 -3.34 20.89 25.65
N PRO A 89 -3.68 20.69 26.94
CA PRO A 89 -4.98 21.08 27.46
C PRO A 89 -5.00 22.54 27.94
N ARG A 90 -5.85 23.31 27.25
CA ARG A 90 -6.81 24.32 27.71
C ARG A 90 -6.45 25.31 28.83
N ARG A 91 -6.45 26.58 28.37
CA ARG A 91 -6.77 27.85 29.04
C ARG A 91 -7.58 27.76 30.34
N ARG A 92 -7.13 28.48 31.36
CA ARG A 92 -7.98 29.13 32.36
C ARG A 92 -7.89 30.64 32.18
N ASP A 93 -9.03 31.26 31.93
CA ASP A 93 -9.31 32.67 32.21
C ASP A 93 -9.16 32.94 33.70
N LEU A 94 -8.52 34.05 34.05
CA LEU A 94 -8.84 34.80 35.27
C LEU A 94 -8.53 36.28 34.98
N SER A 95 -9.60 37.04 35.17
CA SER A 95 -9.80 38.45 34.90
C SER A 95 -8.93 39.36 35.77
N GLU A 96 -8.88 40.60 35.31
CA GLU A 96 -8.93 41.82 36.14
C GLU A 96 -7.64 42.52 36.59
N GLN A 97 -7.68 43.82 36.28
CA GLN A 97 -7.19 44.95 37.06
C GLN A 97 -5.70 45.32 36.95
N GLY A 98 -5.45 46.24 36.01
CA GLY A 98 -5.35 47.64 36.41
C GLY A 98 -3.97 48.19 36.76
N ARG A 99 -3.70 49.35 36.15
CA ARG A 99 -2.89 50.49 36.63
C ARG A 99 -1.37 50.39 36.40
N THR A 100 -0.96 51.26 35.47
CA THR A 100 0.26 52.07 35.46
C THR A 100 1.00 52.12 36.81
N ASN A 101 2.32 51.90 36.80
CA ASN A 101 3.30 52.82 37.43
C ASN A 101 4.74 52.36 37.17
N ARG A 102 5.50 53.25 36.53
CA ARG A 102 6.96 53.33 36.45
C ARG A 102 7.51 53.75 37.85
N PRO A 103 8.85 53.91 38.03
CA PRO A 103 9.95 52.97 38.28
C PRO A 103 10.29 52.91 39.82
N PRO A 104 11.47 52.45 40.34
CA PRO A 104 12.79 53.08 40.13
C PRO A 104 13.96 52.11 39.92
N THR A 105 15.03 52.67 39.36
CA THR A 105 16.41 52.17 39.36
C THR A 105 17.00 52.09 40.76
N TYR A 106 17.79 51.06 41.03
CA TYR A 106 18.93 51.13 41.94
C TYR A 106 20.02 50.13 41.52
N GLU A 107 21.20 50.66 41.23
CA GLU A 107 22.46 49.91 41.23
C GLU A 107 22.74 49.37 42.64
N THR A 108 23.26 48.14 42.77
CA THR A 108 24.16 47.83 43.89
C THR A 108 25.09 46.65 43.56
N ARG A 109 26.37 47.02 43.39
CA ARG A 109 27.65 46.30 43.55
C ARG A 109 27.97 45.06 42.71
#